data_AF-A0AAN9BG85-F1
#
_entry.id   AF-A0AAN9BG85-F1
#
_cell.length_a   1.000
_cell.length_b   1.000
_cell.length_c   1.000
_cell.angle_alpha   90.00
_cell.angle_beta   90.00
_cell.angle_gamma   90.00
#
_symmetry.space_group_name_H-M   'P 1'
#
loop_
_entity.id
_entity.type
_entity.pdbx_description
1 polymer ?
#
loop_
_entity_poly.entity_id
_entity_poly.type
_entity_poly.pdbx_seq_one_letter_code
_entity_poly.pdbx_strand_id
1 'polypeptide(L)'
;MSISTGEVQFVDSLQDAPAKFMHVYYTPNGIHKYKTNDHNTTKQKTNSQNGSRSEKYSPHNSGRKEKSNSPSRDKAEKTGASNSNDDSKTQLPADVWGMLTTTWKLQCPELLISVTGGAKKFTVLPRLSEILKDGLVRVAINTNAWIITGGTATGVMKLVGEAVEGYVTDSENGKKQQLVVLGIASWGFVAQRKKLKDAERFPKKSPAQYEPQKTVEEDKDAPLDKNHTHFILVDNGSVGKAGGEIEFRSRLEKCIADAGNQQVPSVLIVVEGGVNTLKTVNETLERNIPVVVIGKSGRAADFIANCIARYEKHSTEKLQEEAEKYLSSAESESAAKAASDMQNCLKSGAKKKLVG
;
A
#
# COMPACT_ATOMS: atom_id res chain seq x y z
N MET A 1 -2.75 -2.00 20.60
CA MET A 1 -2.70 -1.25 19.34
C MET A 1 -2.75 -2.23 18.18
N SER A 2 -3.29 -1.80 17.06
CA SER A 2 -3.39 -2.47 15.75
C SER A 2 -2.27 -2.06 14.78
N ILE A 3 -1.42 -1.15 15.25
CA ILE A 3 -0.22 -0.67 14.59
C ILE A 3 0.97 -1.20 15.38
N SER A 4 1.93 -1.79 14.69
CA SER A 4 3.24 -2.14 15.22
C SER A 4 4.32 -1.45 14.40
N THR A 5 5.46 -1.14 15.02
CA THR A 5 6.58 -0.47 14.37
C THR A 5 7.85 -1.26 14.61
N GLY A 6 8.78 -1.23 13.65
CA GLY A 6 10.09 -1.83 13.79
C GLY A 6 11.08 -1.21 12.80
N GLU A 7 12.26 -1.80 12.76
CA GLU A 7 13.33 -1.43 11.84
C GLU A 7 13.71 -2.66 11.02
N VAL A 8 14.09 -2.44 9.77
CA VAL A 8 14.52 -3.48 8.84
C VAL A 8 15.90 -3.13 8.28
N GLN A 9 16.86 -4.04 8.48
CA GLN A 9 18.17 -3.96 7.86
C GLN A 9 18.17 -4.86 6.63
N PHE A 10 18.49 -4.28 5.48
CA PHE A 10 18.63 -5.01 4.24
C PHE A 10 20.05 -5.60 4.15
N VAL A 11 20.15 -6.92 3.93
CA VAL A 11 21.43 -7.65 3.97
C VAL A 11 22.41 -7.19 2.88
N ASP A 12 21.91 -6.75 1.73
CA ASP A 12 22.72 -6.28 0.58
C ASP A 12 22.61 -4.76 0.36
N SER A 13 22.30 -4.00 1.41
CA SER A 13 22.20 -2.54 1.31
C SER A 13 23.52 -1.86 1.62
N LEU A 14 23.83 -0.82 0.84
CA LEU A 14 24.92 0.12 1.12
C LEU A 14 24.49 1.21 2.12
N GLN A 15 23.25 1.15 2.64
CA GLN A 15 22.76 2.05 3.66
C GLN A 15 23.27 1.61 5.04
N ASP A 16 23.96 2.53 5.71
CA ASP A 16 24.47 2.33 7.08
C ASP A 16 23.33 2.27 8.11
N ALA A 17 22.21 2.98 7.85
CA ALA A 17 21.05 3.00 8.73
C ALA A 17 19.94 2.05 8.25
N PRO A 18 19.27 1.33 9.17
CA PRO A 18 18.12 0.50 8.83
C PRO A 18 16.92 1.37 8.41
N ALA A 19 16.09 0.86 7.49
CA ALA A 19 14.84 1.50 7.16
C ALA A 19 13.82 1.29 8.29
N LYS A 20 13.00 2.30 8.57
CA LYS A 20 11.91 2.17 9.54
C LYS A 20 10.68 1.59 8.86
N PHE A 21 9.94 0.73 9.56
CA PHE A 21 8.66 0.24 9.05
C PHE A 21 7.55 0.27 10.10
N MET A 22 6.32 0.43 9.62
CA MET A 22 5.09 0.36 10.40
C MET A 22 4.19 -0.71 9.75
N HIS A 23 3.73 -1.68 10.52
CA HIS A 23 2.75 -2.66 10.10
C HIS A 23 1.37 -2.25 10.66
N VAL A 24 0.40 -2.12 9.77
CA VAL A 24 -0.91 -1.52 10.05
C VAL A 24 -2.00 -2.48 9.58
N TYR A 25 -2.76 -3.07 10.51
CA TYR A 25 -3.94 -3.84 10.13
C TYR A 25 -5.11 -2.91 9.77
N TYR A 26 -5.56 -2.94 8.52
CA TYR A 26 -6.58 -2.05 7.94
C TYR A 26 -7.61 -2.82 7.13
N THR A 27 -8.89 -2.53 7.34
CA THR A 27 -9.98 -2.96 6.45
C THR A 27 -10.77 -1.74 5.96
N PRO A 28 -11.59 -1.85 4.90
CA PRO A 28 -12.50 -0.76 4.50
C PRO A 28 -13.49 -0.34 5.59
N ASN A 29 -13.71 -1.18 6.61
CA ASN A 29 -14.54 -0.89 7.77
C ASN A 29 -13.77 -0.25 8.93
N GLY A 30 -12.49 0.08 8.73
CA GLY A 30 -11.59 0.67 9.71
C GLY A 30 -10.50 -0.29 10.18
N ILE A 31 -9.79 0.12 11.23
CA ILE A 31 -8.72 -0.66 11.84
C ILE A 31 -9.29 -1.74 12.75
N HIS A 32 -8.66 -2.92 12.78
CA HIS A 32 -8.92 -3.92 13.83
C HIS A 32 -7.65 -4.35 14.54
N LYS A 33 -7.81 -4.82 15.79
CA LYS A 33 -6.73 -5.54 16.47
C LYS A 33 -6.46 -6.85 15.73
N TYR A 34 -5.19 -7.26 15.67
CA TYR A 34 -4.85 -8.61 15.25
C TYR A 34 -5.64 -9.62 16.09
N LYS A 35 -6.40 -10.50 15.43
CA LYS A 35 -6.95 -11.68 16.09
C LYS A 35 -5.78 -12.58 16.45
N THR A 36 -5.35 -12.56 17.71
CA THR A 36 -4.44 -13.57 18.25
C THR A 36 -5.20 -14.88 18.27
N ASN A 37 -5.05 -15.71 17.24
CA ASN A 37 -5.41 -17.12 17.33
C ASN A 37 -4.35 -17.83 18.19
N ASP A 38 -4.34 -17.56 19.49
CA ASP A 38 -3.58 -18.33 20.46
C ASP A 38 -4.49 -19.42 21.02
N HIS A 39 -4.53 -20.58 20.37
CA HIS A 39 -4.78 -21.88 21.02
C HIS A 39 -4.05 -22.95 20.23
N ASN A 40 -2.74 -23.03 20.46
CA ASN A 40 -1.99 -24.27 20.27
C ASN A 40 -1.56 -24.74 21.66
N THR A 41 -2.53 -25.21 22.46
CA THR A 41 -2.23 -26.01 23.65
C THR A 41 -1.73 -27.37 23.16
N THR A 42 -0.43 -27.47 22.96
CA THR A 42 0.27 -28.75 22.88
C THR A 42 0.03 -29.47 24.19
N LYS A 43 -0.98 -30.36 24.23
CA LYS A 43 -1.05 -31.39 25.28
C LYS A 43 0.16 -32.28 25.08
N GLN A 44 1.18 -32.08 25.92
CA GLN A 44 2.24 -33.05 26.15
C GLN A 44 1.58 -34.39 26.49
N LYS A 45 1.72 -35.37 25.60
CA LYS A 45 1.53 -36.78 25.94
C LYS A 45 2.74 -37.19 26.78
N THR A 46 2.60 -37.21 28.09
CA THR A 46 3.46 -38.01 28.96
C THR A 46 2.88 -39.41 29.04
N ASN A 47 3.62 -40.37 28.49
CA ASN A 47 3.42 -41.80 28.72
C ASN A 47 3.75 -42.13 30.18
N SER A 48 2.86 -42.85 30.87
CA SER A 48 3.24 -43.78 31.93
C SER A 48 2.33 -45.00 31.87
N GLN A 49 2.94 -46.15 31.61
CA GLN A 49 2.33 -47.47 31.66
C GLN A 49 1.95 -47.86 33.08
N ASN A 50 0.81 -48.55 33.24
CA ASN A 50 0.69 -49.93 33.76
C ASN A 50 -0.64 -50.17 34.46
N GLY A 51 -1.20 -51.37 34.26
CA GLY A 51 -2.02 -52.03 35.28
C GLY A 51 -3.45 -52.40 34.90
N SER A 52 -3.58 -53.48 34.11
CA SER A 52 -4.41 -54.65 34.42
C SER A 52 -5.92 -54.53 34.77
N ARG A 53 -6.70 -55.35 34.03
CA ARG A 53 -7.77 -56.27 34.51
C ARG A 53 -9.25 -55.90 34.26
N SER A 54 -9.73 -56.41 33.12
CA SER A 54 -10.90 -57.32 32.92
C SER A 54 -12.35 -56.94 33.27
N GLU A 55 -13.25 -57.37 32.36
CA GLU A 55 -14.69 -57.68 32.52
C GLU A 55 -15.67 -56.49 32.55
N LYS A 56 -16.90 -56.49 32.01
CA LYS A 56 -17.77 -57.44 31.29
C LYS A 56 -18.97 -56.60 30.75
N TYR A 57 -19.55 -57.02 29.62
CA TYR A 57 -20.97 -56.99 29.23
C TYR A 57 -21.93 -55.83 29.65
N SER A 58 -22.50 -55.16 28.63
CA SER A 58 -23.84 -54.53 28.59
C SER A 58 -24.98 -55.57 28.82
N PRO A 59 -26.30 -55.24 28.95
CA PRO A 59 -27.02 -53.98 28.63
C PRO A 59 -28.13 -53.58 29.63
N HIS A 60 -28.78 -52.43 29.43
CA HIS A 60 -30.26 -52.35 29.36
C HIS A 60 -30.75 -50.96 28.96
N ASN A 61 -31.68 -50.99 28.03
CA ASN A 61 -32.38 -49.90 27.39
C ASN A 61 -33.82 -49.93 27.93
N SER A 62 -34.37 -48.80 28.41
CA SER A 62 -35.82 -48.60 28.45
C SER A 62 -36.15 -47.11 28.64
N GLY A 63 -37.19 -46.64 27.94
CA GLY A 63 -37.91 -45.42 28.32
C GLY A 63 -37.94 -44.29 27.29
N ARG A 64 -38.62 -44.52 26.16
CA ARG A 64 -39.13 -43.48 25.24
C ARG A 64 -40.33 -42.77 25.88
N LYS A 65 -40.44 -41.43 25.76
CA LYS A 65 -41.71 -40.71 25.47
C LYS A 65 -41.51 -39.23 25.09
N GLU A 66 -42.44 -38.76 24.28
CA GLU A 66 -42.40 -37.59 23.39
C GLU A 66 -42.93 -36.26 23.99
N LYS A 67 -42.59 -35.16 23.27
CA LYS A 67 -43.33 -33.90 23.00
C LYS A 67 -43.56 -32.87 24.13
N SER A 68 -43.09 -31.63 23.92
CA SER A 68 -43.94 -30.48 23.49
C SER A 68 -43.32 -29.08 23.77
N ASN A 69 -43.58 -28.17 22.83
CA ASN A 69 -43.80 -26.71 22.92
C ASN A 69 -42.84 -25.70 23.62
N SER A 70 -42.24 -24.86 22.75
CA SER A 70 -42.31 -23.37 22.74
C SER A 70 -41.43 -22.52 23.69
N PRO A 71 -41.12 -21.26 23.30
CA PRO A 71 -39.83 -20.60 23.55
C PRO A 71 -39.85 -19.57 24.68
N SER A 72 -38.78 -19.49 25.48
CA SER A 72 -38.58 -18.41 26.44
C SER A 72 -37.68 -17.31 25.86
N ARG A 73 -38.30 -16.14 25.70
CA ARG A 73 -37.66 -14.83 25.55
C ARG A 73 -36.78 -14.54 26.77
N ASP A 74 -35.58 -14.02 26.54
CA ASP A 74 -34.92 -13.13 27.50
C ASP A 74 -34.39 -11.88 26.80
N LYS A 75 -34.51 -10.80 27.55
CA LYS A 75 -34.77 -9.43 27.10
C LYS A 75 -33.52 -8.74 26.57
N ALA A 76 -33.65 -8.13 25.39
CA ALA A 76 -32.75 -7.08 24.94
C ALA A 76 -33.10 -5.79 25.68
N GLU A 77 -32.26 -5.42 26.65
CA GLU A 77 -32.31 -4.12 27.30
C GLU A 77 -31.60 -3.10 26.39
N LYS A 78 -32.41 -2.27 25.71
CA LYS A 78 -31.95 -1.10 24.96
C LYS A 78 -31.57 -0.01 25.96
N THR A 79 -30.27 0.23 26.13
CA THR A 79 -29.77 1.55 26.53
C THR A 79 -29.07 2.17 25.33
N GLY A 80 -29.49 3.39 24.99
CA GLY A 80 -29.02 4.09 23.80
C GLY A 80 -27.55 4.47 23.91
N ALA A 81 -26.81 4.26 22.83
CA ALA A 81 -25.53 4.90 22.60
C ALA A 81 -25.43 5.25 21.11
N SER A 82 -25.50 6.57 20.87
CA SER A 82 -24.92 7.35 19.77
C SER A 82 -24.25 6.60 18.61
N ASN A 83 -24.71 6.92 17.39
CA ASN A 83 -24.05 6.65 16.11
C ASN A 83 -22.52 6.79 16.18
N SER A 84 -21.80 5.66 16.13
CA SER A 84 -20.32 5.59 16.21
C SER A 84 -19.67 4.95 14.98
N ASN A 85 -20.34 4.99 13.82
CA ASN A 85 -19.89 4.25 12.62
C ASN A 85 -18.99 5.06 11.67
N ASP A 86 -18.70 6.33 11.96
CA ASP A 86 -17.86 7.19 11.10
C ASP A 86 -16.48 7.50 11.70
N ASP A 87 -16.37 7.59 13.02
CA ASP A 87 -15.13 7.99 13.72
C ASP A 87 -13.98 6.97 13.60
N SER A 88 -14.29 5.67 13.49
CA SER A 88 -13.27 4.62 13.36
C SER A 88 -12.60 4.59 11.98
N LYS A 89 -13.28 5.13 10.95
CA LYS A 89 -12.76 5.19 9.60
C LYS A 89 -11.75 6.32 9.52
N THR A 90 -12.09 7.53 9.93
CA THR A 90 -11.28 8.78 9.83
C THR A 90 -10.03 8.83 10.71
N GLN A 91 -10.00 8.13 11.84
CA GLN A 91 -8.93 8.27 12.83
C GLN A 91 -7.55 7.69 12.41
N LEU A 92 -7.51 6.62 11.60
CA LEU A 92 -6.25 5.92 11.30
C LEU A 92 -5.20 6.76 10.54
N PRO A 93 -5.53 7.45 9.43
CA PRO A 93 -4.52 8.25 8.73
C PRO A 93 -3.93 9.34 9.62
N ALA A 94 -4.74 9.91 10.53
CA ALA A 94 -4.29 10.89 11.51
C ALA A 94 -3.39 10.27 12.59
N ASP A 95 -3.71 9.06 13.06
CA ASP A 95 -2.85 8.32 14.00
C ASP A 95 -1.50 7.96 13.36
N VAL A 96 -1.52 7.47 12.11
CA VAL A 96 -0.28 7.18 11.35
C VAL A 96 0.51 8.46 11.13
N TRP A 97 -0.13 9.56 10.72
CA TRP A 97 0.52 10.88 10.63
C TRP A 97 1.15 11.32 11.96
N GLY A 98 0.42 11.14 13.06
CA GLY A 98 0.92 11.38 14.41
C GLY A 98 2.18 10.55 14.70
N MET A 99 2.21 9.27 14.31
CA MET A 99 3.40 8.43 14.47
C MET A 99 4.56 8.83 13.56
N LEU A 100 4.30 9.24 12.31
CA LEU A 100 5.34 9.73 11.40
C LEU A 100 6.05 10.96 11.99
N THR A 101 5.28 11.87 12.60
CA THR A 101 5.81 13.13 13.15
C THR A 101 6.36 13.00 14.56
N THR A 102 5.74 12.21 15.44
CA THR A 102 6.15 12.08 16.85
C THR A 102 7.14 10.95 17.09
N THR A 103 6.84 9.75 16.58
CA THR A 103 7.67 8.54 16.78
C THR A 103 8.87 8.55 15.84
N TRP A 104 8.65 8.80 14.56
CA TRP A 104 9.73 8.82 13.57
C TRP A 104 10.42 10.18 13.44
N LYS A 105 9.88 11.22 14.08
CA LYS A 105 10.42 12.59 14.10
C LYS A 105 10.59 13.19 12.70
N LEU A 106 9.74 12.79 11.76
CA LEU A 106 9.76 13.35 10.41
C LEU A 106 9.14 14.75 10.42
N GLN A 107 9.83 15.70 9.80
CA GLN A 107 9.30 17.04 9.59
C GLN A 107 8.20 17.03 8.53
N CYS A 108 7.21 17.91 8.67
CA CYS A 108 6.16 18.08 7.67
C CYS A 108 6.80 18.48 6.31
N PRO A 109 6.47 17.79 5.20
CA PRO A 109 7.02 18.13 3.89
C PRO A 109 6.52 19.47 3.39
N GLU A 110 7.34 20.16 2.58
CA GLU A 110 6.87 21.36 1.85
C GLU A 110 6.19 20.99 0.51
N LEU A 111 6.39 19.75 0.03
CA LEU A 111 5.75 19.19 -1.16
C LEU A 111 5.54 17.70 -1.00
N LEU A 112 4.38 17.20 -1.42
CA LEU A 112 4.10 15.77 -1.52
C LEU A 112 4.16 15.31 -2.98
N ILE A 113 5.11 14.42 -3.28
CA ILE A 113 5.24 13.79 -4.61
C ILE A 113 4.75 12.35 -4.51
N SER A 114 3.54 12.09 -5.01
CA SER A 114 3.04 10.72 -5.15
C SER A 114 3.48 10.15 -6.49
N VAL A 115 4.10 8.98 -6.52
CA VAL A 115 4.49 8.30 -7.76
C VAL A 115 3.66 7.02 -7.92
N THR A 116 3.03 6.84 -9.07
CA THR A 116 2.21 5.67 -9.40
C THR A 116 2.49 5.18 -10.82
N GLY A 117 2.15 3.92 -11.10
CA GLY A 117 2.36 3.31 -12.40
C GLY A 117 2.38 1.79 -12.39
N GLY A 118 3.13 1.21 -13.32
CA GLY A 118 3.27 -0.24 -13.45
C GLY A 118 3.87 -0.90 -12.23
N ALA A 119 3.16 -1.88 -11.65
CA ALA A 119 3.69 -2.69 -10.55
C ALA A 119 4.58 -3.86 -11.02
N LYS A 120 4.42 -4.27 -12.28
CA LYS A 120 5.20 -5.33 -12.94
C LYS A 120 6.46 -4.77 -13.58
N LYS A 121 7.40 -5.66 -13.92
CA LYS A 121 8.61 -5.28 -14.65
C LYS A 121 8.23 -4.70 -16.02
N PHE A 122 8.85 -3.57 -16.36
CA PHE A 122 8.66 -2.86 -17.62
C PHE A 122 10.00 -2.25 -18.06
N THR A 123 10.06 -1.79 -19.30
CA THR A 123 11.26 -1.17 -19.87
C THR A 123 10.92 0.25 -20.33
N VAL A 124 11.69 1.22 -19.85
CA VAL A 124 11.65 2.61 -20.31
C VAL A 124 12.89 2.90 -21.14
N LEU A 125 12.79 3.82 -22.09
CA LEU A 125 13.96 4.31 -22.83
C LEU A 125 15.04 4.82 -21.86
N PRO A 126 16.32 4.43 -22.01
CA PRO A 126 17.38 4.78 -21.05
C PRO A 126 17.47 6.29 -20.77
N ARG A 127 17.48 7.10 -21.83
CA ARG A 127 17.50 8.57 -21.70
C ARG A 127 16.30 9.13 -20.93
N LEU A 128 15.11 8.56 -21.12
CA LEU A 128 13.92 8.99 -20.40
C LEU A 128 13.99 8.60 -18.92
N SER A 129 14.50 7.40 -18.64
CA SER A 129 14.77 6.92 -17.28
C SER A 129 15.75 7.85 -16.56
N GLU A 130 16.86 8.23 -17.19
CA GLU A 130 17.85 9.16 -16.62
C GLU A 130 17.26 10.53 -16.29
N ILE A 131 16.53 11.14 -17.23
CA ILE A 131 15.89 12.45 -17.03
C ILE A 131 14.86 12.39 -15.89
N LEU A 132 14.06 11.33 -15.83
CA LEU A 132 13.05 11.15 -14.79
C LEU A 132 13.71 10.99 -13.42
N LYS A 133 14.76 10.16 -13.30
CA LYS A 133 15.48 9.95 -12.04
C LYS A 133 16.13 11.23 -11.54
N ASP A 134 16.87 11.92 -12.41
CA ASP A 134 17.55 13.17 -12.08
C ASP A 134 16.54 14.28 -11.70
N GLY A 135 15.48 14.43 -12.49
CA GLY A 135 14.42 15.40 -12.22
C GLY A 135 13.71 15.15 -10.89
N LEU A 136 13.35 13.89 -10.60
CA LEU A 136 12.69 13.51 -9.35
C LEU A 136 13.56 13.85 -8.12
N VAL A 137 14.84 13.47 -8.14
CA VAL A 137 15.77 13.75 -7.04
C VAL A 137 15.95 15.24 -6.85
N ARG A 138 16.18 16.00 -7.93
CA ARG A 138 16.38 17.46 -7.85
C ARG A 138 15.19 18.16 -7.22
N VAL A 139 13.97 17.84 -7.66
CA VAL A 139 12.76 18.44 -7.08
C VAL A 139 12.66 18.06 -5.60
N ALA A 140 12.82 16.78 -5.27
CA ALA A 140 12.66 16.32 -3.89
C ALA A 140 13.63 16.98 -2.92
N ILE A 141 14.90 17.14 -3.30
CA ILE A 141 15.91 17.83 -2.48
C ILE A 141 15.58 19.33 -2.37
N ASN A 142 15.35 20.00 -3.50
CA ASN A 142 15.23 21.46 -3.54
C ASN A 142 13.97 21.99 -2.85
N THR A 143 12.93 21.16 -2.72
CA THR A 143 11.65 21.54 -2.10
C THR A 143 11.34 20.76 -0.83
N ASN A 144 12.34 20.08 -0.24
CA ASN A 144 12.14 19.25 0.96
C ASN A 144 10.91 18.31 0.85
N ALA A 145 10.77 17.65 -0.31
CA ALA A 145 9.59 16.88 -0.62
C ALA A 145 9.63 15.50 0.01
N TRP A 146 8.45 14.97 0.35
CA TRP A 146 8.29 13.54 0.57
C TRP A 146 7.93 12.86 -0.75
N ILE A 147 8.57 11.73 -1.04
CA ILE A 147 8.22 10.86 -2.15
C ILE A 147 7.41 9.67 -1.62
N ILE A 148 6.18 9.48 -2.09
CA ILE A 148 5.32 8.34 -1.73
C ILE A 148 5.18 7.40 -2.92
N THR A 149 5.45 6.11 -2.71
CA THR A 149 5.30 5.06 -3.75
C THR A 149 4.76 3.75 -3.16
N GLY A 150 4.60 2.70 -3.98
CA GLY A 150 4.23 1.36 -3.51
C GLY A 150 5.31 0.59 -2.74
N GLY A 151 6.55 1.07 -2.70
CA GLY A 151 7.64 0.53 -1.86
C GLY A 151 8.20 -0.86 -2.23
N THR A 152 7.76 -1.50 -3.31
CA THR A 152 8.31 -2.80 -3.74
C THR A 152 9.45 -2.63 -4.75
N ALA A 153 10.37 -3.59 -4.83
CA ALA A 153 11.50 -3.56 -5.77
C ALA A 153 11.12 -4.00 -7.20
N THR A 154 9.88 -3.72 -7.62
CA THR A 154 9.34 -4.07 -8.94
C THR A 154 8.71 -2.86 -9.60
N GLY A 155 8.71 -2.85 -10.93
CA GLY A 155 8.05 -1.81 -11.71
C GLY A 155 8.52 -0.39 -11.38
N VAL A 156 7.59 0.55 -11.33
CA VAL A 156 7.87 1.98 -11.12
C VAL A 156 8.47 2.26 -9.75
N MET A 157 8.09 1.48 -8.73
CA MET A 157 8.65 1.62 -7.39
C MET A 157 10.15 1.34 -7.37
N LYS A 158 10.61 0.34 -8.13
CA LYS A 158 12.04 0.08 -8.35
C LYS A 158 12.74 1.24 -9.05
N LEU A 159 12.10 1.83 -10.06
CA LEU A 159 12.65 2.97 -10.78
C LEU A 159 12.89 4.16 -9.86
N VAL A 160 11.96 4.41 -8.92
CA VAL A 160 12.12 5.43 -7.87
C VAL A 160 13.24 5.05 -6.90
N GLY A 161 13.31 3.79 -6.47
CA GLY A 161 14.39 3.31 -5.61
C GLY A 161 15.78 3.52 -6.24
N GLU A 162 15.92 3.22 -7.54
CA GLU A 162 17.15 3.49 -8.30
C GLU A 162 17.43 5.00 -8.48
N ALA A 163 16.40 5.86 -8.45
CA ALA A 163 16.60 7.31 -8.56
C ALA A 163 17.26 7.87 -7.30
N VAL A 164 16.79 7.42 -6.14
CA VAL A 164 17.20 7.94 -4.83
C VAL A 164 18.41 7.21 -4.24
N GLU A 165 18.95 6.22 -4.97
CA GLU A 165 20.16 5.50 -4.59
C GLU A 165 21.33 6.48 -4.39
N GLY A 166 22.00 6.42 -3.23
CA GLY A 166 23.10 7.33 -2.86
C GLY A 166 22.70 8.68 -2.26
N TYR A 167 21.39 9.00 -2.27
CA TYR A 167 20.79 10.14 -1.54
C TYR A 167 20.10 9.71 -0.25
N VAL A 168 19.94 8.40 -0.07
CA VAL A 168 19.51 7.75 1.16
C VAL A 168 20.75 7.14 1.83
N THR A 169 21.52 7.93 2.57
CA THR A 169 22.61 7.45 3.44
C THR A 169 22.63 8.26 4.73
N ASP A 170 22.98 7.64 5.85
CA ASP A 170 23.04 8.32 7.14
C ASP A 170 24.12 9.41 7.15
N SER A 171 23.80 10.53 7.79
CA SER A 171 24.64 11.71 7.88
C SER A 171 25.49 11.68 9.15
N GLU A 172 26.30 10.63 9.36
CA GLU A 172 27.34 10.69 10.39
C GLU A 172 28.58 11.47 9.91
N ASN A 173 28.78 11.64 8.60
CA ASN A 173 29.94 12.33 8.02
C ASN A 173 29.65 13.70 7.38
N GLY A 174 28.50 14.30 7.69
CA GLY A 174 28.22 15.72 7.44
C GLY A 174 27.72 16.07 6.04
N LYS A 175 26.46 16.54 6.01
CA LYS A 175 25.78 17.30 4.94
C LYS A 175 25.27 16.52 3.71
N LYS A 176 24.59 15.39 3.91
CA LYS A 176 23.58 14.94 2.93
C LYS A 176 22.18 15.10 3.51
N GLN A 177 21.33 15.81 2.79
CA GLN A 177 19.92 15.96 3.12
C GLN A 177 19.24 14.60 2.91
N GLN A 178 18.78 13.99 4.00
CA GLN A 178 18.12 12.69 3.93
C GLN A 178 16.75 12.85 3.26
N LEU A 179 16.59 12.30 2.06
CA LEU A 179 15.29 12.25 1.39
C LEU A 179 14.33 11.37 2.19
N VAL A 180 13.08 11.80 2.33
CA VAL A 180 12.01 10.95 2.85
C VAL A 180 11.33 10.25 1.67
N VAL A 181 11.61 8.96 1.55
CA VAL A 181 11.02 8.07 0.53
C VAL A 181 10.19 7.02 1.26
N LEU A 182 8.87 7.16 1.19
CA LEU A 182 7.89 6.37 1.93
C LEU A 182 7.22 5.35 1.01
N GLY A 183 7.43 4.07 1.28
CA GLY A 183 6.81 2.96 0.57
C GLY A 183 5.54 2.50 1.29
N ILE A 184 4.39 2.53 0.62
CA ILE A 184 3.13 2.01 1.17
C ILE A 184 2.78 0.73 0.41
N ALA A 185 2.87 -0.42 1.07
CA ALA A 185 2.74 -1.73 0.43
C ALA A 185 1.67 -2.60 1.10
N SER A 186 0.96 -3.42 0.32
CA SER A 186 0.11 -4.49 0.85
C SER A 186 0.95 -5.54 1.57
N TRP A 187 0.77 -5.70 2.88
CA TRP A 187 1.46 -6.71 3.69
C TRP A 187 1.34 -8.11 3.10
N GLY A 188 0.14 -8.49 2.64
CA GLY A 188 -0.13 -9.79 2.02
C GLY A 188 0.70 -10.09 0.76
N PHE A 189 1.19 -9.05 0.08
CA PHE A 189 1.98 -9.10 -1.16
C PHE A 189 3.48 -8.95 -0.91
N VAL A 190 3.92 -8.59 0.30
CA VAL A 190 5.35 -8.47 0.63
C VAL A 190 5.99 -9.86 0.71
N ALA A 191 7.02 -10.07 -0.12
CA ALA A 191 7.83 -11.27 -0.09
C ALA A 191 8.59 -11.37 1.24
N GLN A 192 8.73 -12.58 1.78
CA GLN A 192 9.39 -12.85 3.07
C GLN A 192 8.84 -12.07 4.28
N ARG A 193 7.60 -11.55 4.22
CA ARG A 193 6.96 -10.82 5.32
C ARG A 193 7.00 -11.51 6.69
N LYS A 194 7.11 -12.85 6.74
CA LYS A 194 7.27 -13.60 7.99
C LYS A 194 8.53 -13.19 8.77
N LYS A 195 9.63 -12.83 8.10
CA LYS A 195 10.86 -12.32 8.74
C LYS A 195 10.63 -10.96 9.44
N LEU A 196 9.65 -10.18 8.97
CA LEU A 196 9.30 -8.88 9.55
C LEU A 196 8.38 -8.99 10.79
N LYS A 197 7.70 -10.14 10.98
CA LYS A 197 6.81 -10.36 12.14
C LYS A 197 7.55 -10.39 13.48
N ASP A 198 8.81 -10.82 13.48
CA ASP A 198 9.60 -10.90 14.71
C ASP A 198 10.02 -9.49 15.19
N ALA A 199 10.28 -8.56 14.26
CA ALA A 199 10.46 -7.14 14.58
C ALA A 199 9.16 -6.48 15.09
N GLU A 200 7.98 -6.92 14.62
CA GLU A 200 6.70 -6.49 15.16
C GLU A 200 6.49 -6.95 16.62
N ARG A 201 6.89 -8.18 16.97
CA ARG A 201 6.73 -8.73 18.33
C ARG A 201 7.79 -8.24 19.31
N PHE A 202 8.99 -7.91 18.82
CA PHE A 202 10.13 -7.54 19.66
C PHE A 202 10.87 -6.31 19.12
N PRO A 203 10.23 -5.12 19.07
CA PRO A 203 10.82 -3.90 18.51
C PRO A 203 12.07 -3.39 19.23
N LYS A 204 12.43 -3.96 20.40
CA LYS A 204 13.64 -3.65 21.17
C LYS A 204 14.83 -4.57 20.87
N LYS A 205 14.64 -5.61 20.04
CA LYS A 205 15.74 -6.44 19.55
C LYS A 205 16.12 -5.90 18.17
N SER A 206 17.41 -5.88 17.87
CA SER A 206 18.06 -5.43 16.62
C SER A 206 17.18 -5.47 15.36
N PRO A 207 17.41 -4.57 14.38
CA PRO A 207 16.62 -4.53 13.14
C PRO A 207 16.41 -5.91 12.52
N ALA A 208 15.20 -6.18 12.00
CA ALA A 208 14.92 -7.42 11.29
C ALA A 208 15.82 -7.51 10.05
N GLN A 209 16.54 -8.61 9.90
CA GLN A 209 17.34 -8.87 8.72
C GLN A 209 16.42 -9.29 7.56
N TYR A 210 16.43 -8.50 6.49
CA TYR A 210 15.63 -8.73 5.30
C TYR A 210 16.51 -8.90 4.08
N GLU A 211 16.37 -10.05 3.43
CA GLU A 211 17.08 -10.38 2.19
C GLU A 211 16.07 -10.24 1.05
N PRO A 212 16.22 -9.30 0.12
CA PRO A 212 15.36 -9.23 -1.05
C PRO A 212 15.55 -10.47 -1.91
N GLN A 213 14.65 -11.46 -1.82
CA GLN A 213 14.67 -12.58 -2.76
C GLN A 213 14.08 -12.15 -4.10
N LYS A 214 14.61 -12.75 -5.17
CA LYS A 214 13.95 -12.69 -6.47
C LYS A 214 12.54 -13.27 -6.33
N THR A 215 11.56 -12.55 -6.84
CA THR A 215 10.17 -13.01 -6.95
C THR A 215 10.13 -14.37 -7.61
N VAL A 216 9.53 -15.34 -6.91
CA VAL A 216 9.30 -16.69 -7.46
C VAL A 216 8.05 -16.66 -8.37
N GLU A 217 7.07 -15.83 -8.01
CA GLU A 217 5.84 -15.61 -8.79
C GLU A 217 5.50 -14.11 -8.78
N GLU A 218 5.81 -13.39 -9.85
CA GLU A 218 5.64 -11.92 -9.96
C GLU A 218 4.20 -11.42 -9.69
N ASP A 219 3.21 -12.30 -9.77
CA ASP A 219 1.79 -11.99 -9.53
C ASP A 219 1.31 -12.27 -8.10
N LYS A 220 2.15 -12.86 -7.24
CA LYS A 220 1.77 -13.23 -5.87
C LYS A 220 2.59 -12.54 -4.79
N ASP A 221 3.81 -12.13 -5.09
CA ASP A 221 4.59 -11.34 -4.16
C ASP A 221 5.56 -10.38 -4.85
N ALA A 222 6.10 -9.45 -4.07
CA ALA A 222 7.23 -8.62 -4.45
C ALA A 222 8.08 -8.29 -3.21
N PRO A 223 9.42 -8.26 -3.32
CA PRO A 223 10.28 -7.79 -2.23
C PRO A 223 10.12 -6.28 -2.01
N LEU A 224 10.40 -5.81 -0.80
CA LEU A 224 10.54 -4.39 -0.51
C LEU A 224 11.79 -3.82 -1.21
N ASP A 225 11.72 -2.57 -1.65
CA ASP A 225 12.86 -1.89 -2.27
C ASP A 225 13.81 -1.33 -1.22
N LYS A 226 15.07 -1.75 -1.24
CA LYS A 226 16.07 -1.35 -0.24
C LYS A 226 16.38 0.15 -0.23
N ASN A 227 16.05 0.89 -1.29
CA ASN A 227 16.36 2.31 -1.41
C ASN A 227 15.27 3.23 -0.82
N HIS A 228 14.20 2.65 -0.26
CA HIS A 228 13.21 3.41 0.51
C HIS A 228 13.63 3.57 1.97
N THR A 229 13.34 4.75 2.52
CA THR A 229 13.71 5.12 3.89
C THR A 229 12.72 4.63 4.95
N HIS A 230 11.44 4.56 4.56
CA HIS A 230 10.33 4.28 5.45
C HIS A 230 9.29 3.40 4.75
N PHE A 231 8.65 2.51 5.50
CA PHE A 231 7.58 1.65 4.98
C PHE A 231 6.32 1.69 5.84
N ILE A 232 5.16 1.72 5.21
CA ILE A 232 3.87 1.40 5.82
C ILE A 232 3.33 0.15 5.14
N LEU A 233 3.24 -0.94 5.90
CA LEU A 233 2.78 -2.25 5.45
C LEU A 233 1.32 -2.42 5.86
N VAL A 234 0.42 -2.31 4.89
CA VAL A 234 -1.03 -2.32 5.12
C VAL A 234 -1.55 -3.76 5.03
N ASP A 235 -2.09 -4.28 6.12
CA ASP A 235 -2.63 -5.64 6.22
C ASP A 235 -4.16 -5.64 6.26
N ASN A 236 -4.79 -6.17 5.21
CA ASN A 236 -6.24 -6.38 5.15
C ASN A 236 -6.65 -7.85 5.38
N GLY A 237 -5.73 -8.69 5.85
CA GLY A 237 -5.91 -10.13 6.06
C GLY A 237 -5.78 -10.97 4.79
N SER A 238 -5.62 -10.37 3.61
CA SER A 238 -5.40 -11.12 2.37
C SER A 238 -3.95 -11.59 2.23
N VAL A 239 -3.74 -12.65 1.45
CA VAL A 239 -2.41 -13.19 1.14
C VAL A 239 -2.27 -13.28 -0.38
N GLY A 240 -1.12 -12.81 -0.88
CA GLY A 240 -0.79 -12.85 -2.30
C GLY A 240 -1.62 -11.89 -3.17
N LYS A 241 -2.24 -10.88 -2.56
CA LYS A 241 -3.04 -9.87 -3.27
C LYS A 241 -2.47 -8.48 -3.03
N ALA A 242 -2.23 -7.75 -4.11
CA ALA A 242 -1.92 -6.34 -4.10
C ALA A 242 -3.20 -5.48 -4.05
N GLY A 243 -3.05 -4.18 -3.78
CA GLY A 243 -4.13 -3.20 -3.85
C GLY A 243 -4.93 -3.01 -2.55
N GLY A 244 -4.63 -3.78 -1.50
CA GLY A 244 -5.21 -3.58 -0.17
C GLY A 244 -4.83 -2.24 0.47
N GLU A 245 -3.78 -1.61 -0.02
CA GLU A 245 -3.24 -0.34 0.47
C GLU A 245 -3.82 0.91 -0.22
N ILE A 246 -4.51 0.76 -1.36
CA ILE A 246 -4.87 1.90 -2.24
C ILE A 246 -5.71 2.94 -1.51
N GLU A 247 -6.79 2.51 -0.85
CA GLU A 247 -7.68 3.42 -0.12
C GLU A 247 -6.93 4.08 1.04
N PHE A 248 -6.14 3.30 1.80
CA PHE A 248 -5.35 3.80 2.90
C PHE A 248 -4.35 4.89 2.43
N ARG A 249 -3.63 4.62 1.33
CA ARG A 249 -2.68 5.56 0.73
C ARG A 249 -3.35 6.87 0.37
N SER A 250 -4.48 6.84 -0.35
CA SER A 250 -5.20 8.05 -0.76
C SER A 250 -5.60 8.92 0.44
N ARG A 251 -6.04 8.27 1.52
CA ARG A 251 -6.46 8.93 2.76
C ARG A 251 -5.30 9.47 3.58
N LEU A 252 -4.17 8.77 3.63
CA LEU A 252 -2.94 9.25 4.26
C LEU A 252 -2.36 10.45 3.49
N GLU A 253 -2.29 10.38 2.16
CA GLU A 253 -1.86 11.50 1.33
C GLU A 253 -2.74 12.73 1.55
N LYS A 254 -4.07 12.55 1.67
CA LYS A 254 -4.98 13.63 2.05
C LYS A 254 -4.66 14.21 3.43
N CYS A 255 -4.46 13.35 4.42
CA CYS A 255 -4.15 13.77 5.78
C CYS A 255 -2.84 14.57 5.85
N ILE A 256 -1.82 14.17 5.08
CA ILE A 256 -0.54 14.89 4.98
C ILE A 256 -0.73 16.22 4.25
N ALA A 257 -1.48 16.24 3.15
CA ALA A 257 -1.77 17.46 2.40
C ALA A 257 -2.49 18.52 3.24
N ASP A 258 -3.40 18.07 4.11
CA ASP A 258 -4.16 18.93 5.02
C ASP A 258 -3.42 19.19 6.36
N ALA A 259 -2.21 18.64 6.56
CA ALA A 259 -1.44 18.80 7.79
C ALA A 259 -0.60 20.09 7.80
N GLY A 260 -0.39 20.66 8.99
CA GLY A 260 0.44 21.84 9.21
C GLY A 260 -0.36 23.15 9.29
N ASN A 261 0.35 24.28 9.40
CA ASN A 261 -0.27 25.61 9.46
C ASN A 261 -0.72 26.14 8.08
N GLN A 262 -0.26 25.50 7.00
CA GLN A 262 -0.60 25.78 5.61
C GLN A 262 -0.77 24.45 4.87
N GLN A 263 -1.62 24.41 3.85
CA GLN A 263 -1.88 23.20 3.07
C GLN A 263 -0.61 22.80 2.29
N VAL A 264 -0.16 21.54 2.44
CA VAL A 264 0.99 21.00 1.72
C VAL A 264 0.59 20.72 0.28
N PRO A 265 1.21 21.38 -0.72
CA PRO A 265 0.92 21.11 -2.13
C PRO A 265 1.28 19.66 -2.47
N SER A 266 0.48 19.04 -3.33
CA SER A 266 0.65 17.65 -3.76
C SER A 266 0.68 17.57 -5.27
N VAL A 267 1.45 16.62 -5.82
CA VAL A 267 1.51 16.28 -7.24
C VAL A 267 1.58 14.77 -7.42
N LEU A 268 0.90 14.24 -8.44
CA LEU A 268 1.02 12.84 -8.85
C LEU A 268 1.92 12.73 -10.09
N ILE A 269 2.91 11.85 -10.07
CA ILE A 269 3.72 11.47 -11.24
C ILE A 269 3.27 10.09 -11.70
N VAL A 270 3.00 9.97 -13.01
CA VAL A 270 2.53 8.74 -13.64
C VAL A 270 3.56 8.23 -14.64
N VAL A 271 3.99 6.98 -14.45
CA VAL A 271 4.96 6.31 -15.34
C VAL A 271 4.40 4.94 -15.72
N GLU A 272 4.34 4.62 -17.00
CA GLU A 272 3.69 3.41 -17.51
C GLU A 272 2.25 3.27 -16.96
N GLY A 273 1.91 2.14 -16.34
CA GLY A 273 0.66 1.88 -15.67
C GLY A 273 -0.31 0.98 -16.44
N GLY A 274 -1.25 0.41 -15.69
CA GLY A 274 -2.38 -0.35 -16.21
C GLY A 274 -3.71 0.33 -15.91
N VAL A 275 -4.80 -0.43 -15.93
CA VAL A 275 -6.15 0.13 -15.70
C VAL A 275 -6.29 0.77 -14.31
N ASN A 276 -5.67 0.21 -13.28
CA ASN A 276 -5.70 0.80 -11.94
C ASN A 276 -4.99 2.17 -11.89
N THR A 277 -3.96 2.38 -12.71
CA THR A 277 -3.30 3.68 -12.84
C THR A 277 -4.24 4.74 -13.40
N LEU A 278 -5.06 4.39 -14.40
CA LEU A 278 -6.08 5.30 -14.93
C LEU A 278 -7.11 5.71 -13.88
N LYS A 279 -7.56 4.76 -13.04
CA LYS A 279 -8.46 5.04 -11.91
C LYS A 279 -7.83 6.00 -10.91
N THR A 280 -6.58 5.74 -10.51
CA THR A 280 -5.83 6.64 -9.62
C THR A 280 -5.71 8.05 -10.20
N VAL A 281 -5.44 8.19 -11.49
CA VAL A 281 -5.37 9.51 -12.15
C VAL A 281 -6.72 10.21 -12.12
N ASN A 282 -7.82 9.51 -12.45
CA ASN A 282 -9.15 10.12 -12.41
C ASN A 282 -9.52 10.61 -11.01
N GLU A 283 -9.35 9.77 -9.99
CA GLU A 283 -9.59 10.13 -8.58
C GLU A 283 -8.72 11.32 -8.13
N THR A 284 -7.47 11.39 -8.59
CA THR A 284 -6.53 12.47 -8.27
C THR A 284 -6.96 13.81 -8.90
N LEU A 285 -7.43 13.77 -10.15
CA LEU A 285 -7.93 14.94 -10.84
C LEU A 285 -9.22 15.48 -10.23
N GLU A 286 -10.14 14.60 -9.81
CA GLU A 286 -11.35 14.96 -9.06
C GLU A 286 -11.01 15.65 -7.73
N ARG A 287 -9.92 15.24 -7.08
CA ARG A 287 -9.36 15.88 -5.89
C ARG A 287 -8.58 17.15 -6.17
N ASN A 288 -8.59 17.65 -7.41
CA ASN A 288 -7.95 18.90 -7.81
C ASN A 288 -6.42 18.91 -7.68
N ILE A 289 -5.78 17.74 -7.63
CA ILE A 289 -4.33 17.58 -7.52
C ILE A 289 -3.71 17.52 -8.94
N PRO A 290 -2.63 18.28 -9.22
CA PRO A 290 -1.90 18.19 -10.48
C PRO A 290 -1.31 16.81 -10.75
N VAL A 291 -1.35 16.38 -12.01
CA VAL A 291 -0.83 15.10 -12.49
C VAL A 291 0.18 15.35 -13.60
N VAL A 292 1.41 14.88 -13.39
CA VAL A 292 2.50 14.87 -14.37
C VAL A 292 2.56 13.49 -15.01
N VAL A 293 2.35 13.41 -16.32
CA VAL A 293 2.33 12.16 -17.07
C VAL A 293 3.60 12.04 -17.88
N ILE A 294 4.38 10.98 -17.65
CA ILE A 294 5.62 10.75 -18.38
C ILE A 294 5.29 10.03 -19.69
N GLY A 295 5.06 10.79 -20.77
CA GLY A 295 4.82 10.21 -22.10
C GLY A 295 6.00 9.39 -22.62
N LYS A 296 5.71 8.39 -23.45
CA LYS A 296 6.64 7.37 -23.98
C LYS A 296 7.21 6.43 -22.91
N SER A 297 6.57 6.36 -21.74
CA SER A 297 6.88 5.37 -20.70
C SER A 297 6.04 4.09 -20.82
N GLY A 298 5.01 4.10 -21.67
CA GLY A 298 4.20 2.93 -22.01
C GLY A 298 2.76 2.99 -21.50
N ARG A 299 1.91 2.11 -22.05
CA ARG A 299 0.58 1.74 -21.55
C ARG A 299 -0.27 2.93 -21.07
N ALA A 300 -0.70 2.97 -19.80
CA ALA A 300 -1.62 3.99 -19.30
C ALA A 300 -1.08 5.42 -19.45
N ALA A 301 0.20 5.65 -19.16
CA ALA A 301 0.84 6.96 -19.33
C ALA A 301 0.80 7.42 -20.80
N ASP A 302 1.12 6.54 -21.75
CA ASP A 302 1.09 6.87 -23.18
C ASP A 302 -0.34 7.10 -23.67
N PHE A 303 -1.30 6.32 -23.17
CA PHE A 303 -2.71 6.54 -23.45
C PHE A 303 -3.17 7.93 -22.99
N ILE A 304 -2.87 8.32 -21.74
CA ILE A 304 -3.23 9.64 -21.20
C ILE A 304 -2.53 10.76 -22.01
N ALA A 305 -1.23 10.62 -22.28
CA ALA A 305 -0.48 11.60 -23.05
C ALA A 305 -1.07 11.81 -24.46
N ASN A 306 -1.46 10.72 -25.13
CA ASN A 306 -2.13 10.79 -26.44
C ASN A 306 -3.51 11.45 -26.35
N CYS A 307 -4.27 11.19 -25.28
CA CYS A 307 -5.56 11.86 -25.05
C CYS A 307 -5.38 13.38 -24.90
N ILE A 308 -4.37 13.82 -24.12
CA ILE A 308 -4.05 15.25 -23.94
C ILE A 308 -3.69 15.89 -25.29
N ALA A 309 -2.79 15.26 -26.05
CA ALA A 309 -2.32 15.77 -27.34
C ALA A 309 -3.43 15.86 -28.41
N ARG A 310 -4.42 14.95 -28.39
CA ARG A 310 -5.56 14.99 -29.33
C ARG A 310 -6.60 16.03 -28.94
N TYR A 311 -6.88 16.17 -27.65
CA TYR A 311 -7.76 17.21 -27.15
C TYR A 311 -7.24 18.60 -27.54
N GLU A 312 -5.92 18.81 -27.50
CA GLU A 312 -5.26 20.03 -27.99
C GLU A 312 -5.46 20.31 -29.47
N LYS A 313 -5.61 19.27 -30.27
CA LYS A 313 -5.83 19.36 -31.71
C LYS A 313 -7.31 19.40 -32.11
N HIS A 314 -8.24 19.51 -31.14
CA HIS A 314 -9.69 19.45 -31.35
C HIS A 314 -10.18 18.21 -32.13
N SER A 315 -9.44 17.10 -32.08
CA SER A 315 -9.83 15.84 -32.74
C SER A 315 -10.37 14.85 -31.70
N THR A 316 -11.62 14.43 -31.88
CA THR A 316 -12.32 13.49 -30.98
C THR A 316 -12.46 12.08 -31.57
N GLU A 317 -11.60 11.68 -32.51
CA GLU A 317 -11.63 10.34 -33.09
C GLU A 317 -11.25 9.25 -32.06
N LYS A 318 -11.68 8.01 -32.35
CA LYS A 318 -11.89 6.88 -31.43
C LYS A 318 -10.72 6.57 -30.46
N LEU A 319 -10.74 7.22 -29.29
CA LEU A 319 -9.82 6.95 -28.18
C LEU A 319 -9.98 5.54 -27.58
N GLN A 320 -11.15 4.91 -27.76
CA GLN A 320 -11.39 3.55 -27.26
C GLN A 320 -10.49 2.51 -27.94
N GLU A 321 -10.32 2.61 -29.27
CA GLU A 321 -9.41 1.73 -30.03
C GLU A 321 -7.94 1.93 -29.58
N GLU A 322 -7.57 3.12 -29.12
CA GLU A 322 -6.24 3.37 -28.57
C GLU A 322 -6.06 2.83 -27.15
N ALA A 323 -7.07 2.98 -26.30
CA ALA A 323 -7.04 2.36 -24.97
C ALA A 323 -6.82 0.85 -25.10
N GLU A 324 -7.51 0.21 -26.05
CA GLU A 324 -7.34 -1.21 -26.39
C GLU A 324 -5.97 -1.54 -26.97
N LYS A 325 -5.33 -0.60 -27.68
CA LYS A 325 -3.95 -0.75 -28.17
C LYS A 325 -2.91 -0.71 -27.05
N TYR A 326 -3.11 0.15 -26.05
CA TYR A 326 -2.13 0.40 -24.99
C TYR A 326 -2.35 -0.46 -23.74
N LEU A 327 -3.57 -0.95 -23.51
CA LEU A 327 -3.94 -1.79 -22.37
C LEU A 327 -4.01 -3.27 -22.79
N SER A 328 -3.82 -4.19 -21.84
CA SER A 328 -3.83 -5.63 -22.16
C SER A 328 -5.23 -6.09 -22.57
N SER A 329 -5.32 -7.05 -23.50
CA SER A 329 -6.60 -7.67 -23.90
C SER A 329 -7.34 -8.33 -22.74
N ALA A 330 -6.62 -8.82 -21.73
CA ALA A 330 -7.20 -9.39 -20.51
C ALA A 330 -7.91 -8.34 -19.63
N GLU A 331 -7.76 -7.05 -19.93
CA GLU A 331 -8.32 -5.94 -19.16
C GLU A 331 -9.41 -5.18 -19.93
N SER A 332 -9.84 -5.65 -21.11
CA SER A 332 -10.55 -4.85 -22.12
C SER A 332 -11.82 -4.15 -21.64
N GLU A 333 -12.69 -4.80 -20.87
CA GLU A 333 -13.94 -4.20 -20.39
C GLU A 333 -13.68 -3.12 -19.30
N SER A 334 -12.77 -3.41 -18.39
CA SER A 334 -12.32 -2.47 -17.35
C SER A 334 -11.52 -1.30 -17.94
N ALA A 335 -10.75 -1.58 -18.99
CA ALA A 335 -9.99 -0.62 -19.78
C ALA A 335 -10.89 0.33 -20.55
N ALA A 336 -11.95 -0.18 -21.22
CA ALA A 336 -12.91 0.64 -21.94
C ALA A 336 -13.64 1.62 -21.00
N LYS A 337 -14.05 1.14 -19.82
CA LYS A 337 -14.64 2.00 -18.80
C LYS A 337 -13.65 3.08 -18.32
N ALA A 338 -12.43 2.69 -17.94
CA ALA A 338 -11.43 3.64 -17.46
C ALA A 338 -11.03 4.67 -18.52
N ALA A 339 -11.01 4.28 -19.79
CA ALA A 339 -10.78 5.18 -20.91
C ALA A 339 -11.92 6.20 -21.09
N SER A 340 -13.16 5.74 -20.97
CA SER A 340 -14.35 6.61 -20.99
C SER A 340 -14.34 7.61 -19.83
N ASP A 341 -14.05 7.15 -18.61
CA ASP A 341 -13.97 7.99 -17.41
C ASP A 341 -12.88 9.08 -17.58
N MET A 342 -11.70 8.69 -18.06
CA MET A 342 -10.61 9.62 -18.37
C MET A 342 -11.03 10.66 -19.41
N GLN A 343 -11.76 10.26 -20.45
CA GLN A 343 -12.25 11.16 -21.48
C GLN A 343 -13.24 12.19 -20.91
N ASN A 344 -14.15 11.75 -20.04
CA ASN A 344 -15.10 12.64 -19.39
C ASN A 344 -14.39 13.65 -18.47
N CYS A 345 -13.36 13.20 -17.75
CA CYS A 345 -12.52 14.05 -16.92
C CYS A 345 -11.77 15.12 -17.74
N LEU A 346 -11.24 14.75 -18.91
CA LEU A 346 -10.59 15.71 -19.81
C LEU A 346 -11.57 16.76 -20.36
N LYS A 347 -12.82 16.37 -20.64
CA LYS A 347 -13.88 17.27 -21.13
C LYS A 347 -14.39 18.24 -20.05
N SER A 348 -14.33 17.87 -18.77
CA SER A 348 -14.88 18.68 -17.65
C SER A 348 -13.97 19.84 -17.21
N GLY A 349 -12.84 20.07 -17.88
CA GLY A 349 -11.92 21.19 -17.60
C GLY A 349 -10.76 20.85 -16.65
N ALA A 350 -10.66 19.58 -16.20
CA ALA A 350 -9.53 19.09 -15.38
C ALA A 350 -8.16 19.17 -16.11
N LYS A 351 -8.15 19.42 -17.42
CA LYS A 351 -6.95 19.58 -18.25
C LYS A 351 -5.92 20.55 -17.69
N LYS A 352 -6.33 21.67 -17.06
CA LYS A 352 -5.38 22.67 -16.52
C LYS A 352 -4.39 22.10 -15.49
N LYS A 353 -4.66 20.88 -15.01
CA LYS A 353 -3.90 20.18 -13.98
C LYS A 353 -3.14 18.97 -14.50
N LEU A 354 -3.30 18.63 -15.78
CA LEU A 354 -2.50 17.62 -16.46
C LEU A 354 -1.33 18.29 -17.17
N VAL A 355 -0.12 17.86 -16.85
CA VAL A 355 1.11 18.27 -17.53
C VAL A 355 1.71 17.01 -18.15
N GLY A 356 1.91 17.03 -19.47
CA GLY A 356 2.46 15.91 -20.24
C GLY A 356 3.87 16.18 -20.74
#